data_AF-A0A9E5RAT4-F1
#
_entry.id   AF-A0A9E5RAT4-F1
#
_cell.length_a   1.000
_cell.length_b   1.000
_cell.length_c   1.000
_cell.angle_alpha   90.00
_cell.angle_beta   90.00
_cell.angle_gamma   90.00
#
_symmetry.space_group_name_H-M   'P 1'
#
loop_
_entity.id
_entity.type
_entity.pdbx_description
1 polymer ?
#
loop_
_entity_poly.entity_id
_entity_poly.type
_entity_poly.pdbx_seq_one_letter_code
_entity_poly.pdbx_strand_id
1 'polypeptide(L)'
;MLSSILWILLMGFVGQTVRRLGGPPLIGMILVGVVLGPQVGKVLDSSILESADGLRTIAVMVILMKAGLGLDREKLVQQSTVALRLGFLPATFEAVAIAL
;
A
#
# COMPACT_ATOMS: atom_id res chain seq x y z
N MET A 1 15.44 -13.13 -9.91
CA MET A 1 14.14 -13.09 -9.17
C MET A 1 14.22 -13.41 -7.67
N LEU A 2 14.64 -14.61 -7.24
CA LEU A 2 14.65 -15.00 -5.80
C LEU A 2 15.46 -14.04 -4.92
N SER A 3 16.67 -13.66 -5.35
CA SER A 3 17.53 -12.73 -4.63
C SER A 3 16.86 -11.36 -4.44
N SER A 4 16.14 -10.87 -5.45
CA SER A 4 15.41 -9.61 -5.37
C SER A 4 14.27 -9.67 -4.36
N ILE A 5 13.53 -10.78 -4.29
CA ILE A 5 12.48 -11.00 -3.29
C ILE A 5 13.07 -11.02 -1.87
N LEU A 6 14.21 -11.70 -1.68
CA LEU A 6 14.92 -11.72 -0.40
C LEU A 6 15.34 -10.31 0.03
N TRP A 7 15.90 -9.51 -0.89
CA TRP A 7 16.27 -8.12 -0.60
C TRP A 7 15.07 -7.26 -0.22
N ILE A 8 13.96 -7.36 -0.96
CA ILE A 8 12.72 -6.62 -0.67
C ILE A 8 12.18 -7.00 0.71
N LEU A 9 12.13 -8.30 1.04
CA LEU A 9 11.61 -8.78 2.32
C LEU A 9 12.49 -8.36 3.50
N LEU A 10 13.82 -8.50 3.37
CA LEU A 10 14.77 -8.15 4.43
C LEU A 10 14.85 -6.64 4.65
N MET A 11 14.95 -5.84 3.59
CA MET A 11 15.02 -4.39 3.73
C MET A 11 13.67 -3.77 4.12
N GLY A 12 12.54 -4.44 3.87
CA GLY A 12 11.22 -3.98 4.34
C GLY A 12 11.15 -3.75 5.86
N PHE A 13 11.98 -4.44 6.65
CA PHE A 13 12.08 -4.23 8.09
C PHE A 13 12.61 -2.84 8.50
N VAL A 14 13.25 -2.09 7.60
CA VAL A 14 13.66 -0.70 7.83
C VAL A 14 12.45 0.19 8.18
N GLY A 15 11.25 -0.14 7.69
CA GLY A 15 10.02 0.53 8.10
C GLY A 15 9.77 0.46 9.61
N GLN A 16 10.17 -0.63 10.27
CA GLN A 16 10.06 -0.75 11.72
C GLN A 16 11.04 0.16 12.46
N THR A 17 12.22 0.40 11.90
CA THR A 17 13.18 1.38 12.41
C THR A 17 12.60 2.79 12.34
N VAL A 18 11.98 3.17 11.21
CA VAL A 18 11.29 4.46 11.07
C VAL A 18 10.16 4.60 12.09
N ARG A 19 9.43 3.52 12.36
CA ARG A 19 8.40 3.50 13.41
C ARG A 19 8.97 3.76 14.80
N ARG A 20 10.17 3.24 15.12
CA ARG A 20 10.85 3.52 16.40
C ARG A 20 11.28 4.99 16.53
N LEU A 21 11.52 5.66 15.41
CA LEU A 21 11.84 7.10 15.35
C LEU A 21 10.59 7.99 15.37
N GLY A 22 9.38 7.42 15.52
CA GLY A 22 8.12 8.15 15.63
C GLY A 22 7.39 8.39 14.30
N GLY A 23 7.92 7.89 13.17
CA GLY A 23 7.31 8.06 11.84
C GLY A 23 6.40 6.90 11.42
N PRO A 24 5.54 7.10 10.40
CA PRO A 24 4.82 5.99 9.78
C PRO A 24 5.80 4.99 9.13
N PRO A 25 5.64 3.67 9.37
CA PRO A 25 6.54 2.65 8.80
C PRO A 25 6.54 2.64 7.26
N LEU A 26 5.45 3.11 6.65
CA LEU A 26 5.29 3.23 5.21
C LEU A 26 6.42 4.06 4.57
N ILE A 27 6.88 5.11 5.24
CA ILE A 27 7.96 5.98 4.74
C ILE A 27 9.25 5.19 4.56
N GLY A 28 9.63 4.37 5.54
CA GLY A 28 10.82 3.52 5.46
C GLY A 28 10.70 2.47 4.35
N MET A 29 9.52 1.90 4.15
CA MET A 29 9.26 0.94 3.08
C MET A 29 9.36 1.58 1.69
N ILE A 30 8.87 2.81 1.52
CA ILE A 30 9.00 3.57 0.26
C ILE A 30 10.47 3.90 -0.02
N LEU A 31 11.21 4.41 0.97
CA LEU A 31 12.63 4.75 0.82
C LEU A 31 13.46 3.53 0.38
N VAL A 32 13.23 2.38 0.99
CA VAL A 32 13.85 1.11 0.58
C VAL A 32 13.53 0.79 -0.88
N GLY A 33 12.27 0.95 -1.30
CA GLY A 33 11.87 0.74 -2.69
C GLY A 33 12.60 1.65 -3.68
N VAL A 34 12.77 2.93 -3.33
CA VAL A 34 13.54 3.90 -4.14
C VAL A 34 15.01 3.51 -4.23
N VAL A 35 15.63 3.14 -3.10
CA VAL A 35 17.06 2.76 -3.05
C VAL A 35 17.33 1.46 -3.80
N LEU A 36 16.47 0.44 -3.64
CA LEU A 36 16.63 -0.84 -4.33
C LEU A 36 16.23 -0.78 -5.80
N GLY A 37 15.39 0.20 -6.17
CA GLY A 37 14.89 0.39 -7.51
C GLY A 37 16.00 0.58 -8.57
N PRO A 38 15.67 0.41 -9.85
CA PRO A 38 16.63 0.48 -10.95
C PRO A 38 17.28 1.86 -11.12
N GLN A 39 16.68 2.91 -10.55
CA GLN A 39 17.16 4.28 -10.63
C GLN A 39 18.40 4.54 -9.74
N VAL A 40 18.55 3.81 -8.63
CA VAL A 40 19.64 4.01 -7.67
C VAL A 40 20.46 2.73 -7.51
N GLY A 41 19.84 1.65 -7.03
CA GLY A 41 20.55 0.44 -6.64
C GLY A 41 20.77 -0.57 -7.78
N LYS A 42 19.92 -0.59 -8.81
CA LYS A 42 19.96 -1.60 -9.90
C LYS A 42 20.02 -3.06 -9.40
N VAL A 43 19.54 -3.31 -8.18
CA VAL A 43 19.59 -4.63 -7.51
C VAL A 43 18.38 -5.50 -7.86
N LEU A 44 17.30 -4.87 -8.31
CA LEU A 44 16.08 -5.55 -8.73
C LEU A 44 16.21 -6.06 -10.17
N ASP A 45 15.93 -7.34 -10.32
CA ASP A 45 15.80 -8.05 -11.59
C ASP A 45 14.58 -7.52 -12.37
N SER A 46 14.70 -7.33 -13.69
CA SER A 46 13.64 -6.78 -14.54
C SER A 46 12.36 -7.61 -14.50
N SER A 47 12.47 -8.94 -14.32
CA SER A 47 11.31 -9.81 -14.23
C SER A 47 10.42 -9.52 -13.02
N ILE A 48 10.95 -8.94 -11.93
CA ILE A 48 10.15 -8.50 -10.77
C ILE A 48 9.36 -7.23 -11.09
N LEU A 49 9.95 -6.32 -11.86
CA LEU A 49 9.27 -5.13 -12.35
C LEU A 49 8.15 -5.50 -13.33
N GLU A 50 8.38 -6.45 -14.22
CA GLU A 50 7.36 -6.98 -15.13
C GLU A 50 6.22 -7.69 -14.38
N SER A 51 6.54 -8.39 -13.30
CA SER A 51 5.55 -9.07 -12.44
C SER A 51 4.85 -8.12 -11.45
N ALA A 52 5.23 -6.84 -11.39
CA ALA A 52 4.77 -5.92 -10.35
C ALA A 52 3.26 -5.68 -10.41
N ASP A 53 2.63 -5.73 -11.58
CA ASP A 53 1.17 -5.57 -11.73
C ASP A 53 0.38 -6.66 -11.00
N GLY A 54 0.80 -7.92 -11.16
CA GLY A 54 0.19 -9.04 -10.45
C GLY A 54 0.37 -8.92 -8.93
N LEU A 55 1.57 -8.53 -8.50
CA LEU A 55 1.87 -8.32 -7.08
C LEU A 55 1.05 -7.17 -6.48
N ARG A 56 0.90 -6.05 -7.20
CA ARG A 56 0.07 -4.91 -6.77
C ARG A 56 -1.39 -5.31 -6.61
N THR A 57 -1.92 -6.11 -7.54
CA THR A 57 -3.29 -6.61 -7.50
C THR A 57 -3.53 -7.47 -6.26
N ILE A 58 -2.64 -8.44 -6.00
CA ILE A 58 -2.72 -9.30 -4.81
C ILE A 58 -2.58 -8.47 -3.53
N ALA A 59 -1.67 -7.50 -3.50
CA ALA A 59 -1.48 -6.63 -2.35
C ALA A 59 -2.74 -5.83 -2.02
N VAL A 60 -3.36 -5.17 -3.03
CA VAL A 60 -4.61 -4.43 -2.85
C VAL A 60 -5.74 -5.36 -2.39
N MET A 61 -5.87 -6.55 -2.99
CA MET A 61 -6.85 -7.55 -2.57
C MET A 61 -6.70 -7.91 -1.08
N VAL A 62 -5.47 -8.21 -0.63
CA VAL A 62 -5.18 -8.54 0.77
C VAL A 62 -5.44 -7.35 1.70
N ILE A 63 -5.06 -6.14 1.30
CA ILE A 63 -5.31 -4.91 2.07
C ILE A 63 -6.81 -4.67 2.26
N LEU A 64 -7.60 -4.78 1.18
CA LEU A 64 -9.05 -4.60 1.23
C LEU A 64 -9.72 -5.69 2.05
N MET A 65 -9.30 -6.95 1.90
CA MET A 65 -9.82 -8.06 2.71
C MET A 65 -9.54 -7.84 4.19
N LYS A 66 -8.31 -7.45 4.56
CA LYS A 66 -7.95 -7.15 5.95
C LYS A 66 -8.75 -5.97 6.51
N ALA A 67 -8.93 -4.90 5.73
CA ALA A 67 -9.74 -3.76 6.12
C ALA A 67 -11.21 -4.16 6.34
N GLY A 68 -11.78 -4.96 5.44
CA GLY A 68 -13.15 -5.45 5.54
C GLY A 68 -13.38 -6.38 6.74
N LEU A 69 -12.42 -7.26 7.06
CA LEU A 69 -12.48 -8.13 8.23
C LEU A 69 -12.33 -7.36 9.55
N GLY A 70 -11.70 -6.19 9.54
CA GLY A 70 -11.55 -5.31 10.71
C GLY A 70 -12.76 -4.40 10.98
N LEU A 71 -13.82 -4.46 10.17
CA LEU A 71 -14.99 -3.61 10.33
C LEU A 71 -15.90 -4.08 11.47
N ASP A 72 -16.27 -3.13 12.33
CA ASP A 72 -17.27 -3.32 13.37
C ASP A 72 -18.67 -3.10 12.79
N ARG A 73 -19.46 -4.18 12.70
CA ARG A 73 -20.80 -4.15 12.09
C ARG A 73 -21.77 -3.23 12.83
N GLU A 74 -21.71 -3.17 14.16
CA GLU A 74 -22.62 -2.36 14.96
C GLU A 74 -22.36 -0.87 14.74
N LYS A 75 -21.08 -0.48 14.78
CA LYS A 75 -20.67 0.91 14.47
C LYS A 75 -20.98 1.28 13.03
N LEU A 76 -20.81 0.36 12.09
CA LEU A 76 -21.10 0.59 10.68
C LEU A 76 -22.59 0.85 10.46
N VAL A 77 -23.48 0.08 11.10
CA VAL A 77 -24.93 0.29 11.01
C VAL A 77 -25.32 1.62 11.64
N GLN A 78 -24.79 1.92 12.84
CA GLN A 78 -25.08 3.17 13.56
C GLN A 78 -24.63 4.42 12.79
N GLN A 79 -23.49 4.36 12.09
CA GLN A 79 -22.92 5.48 11.33
C GLN A 79 -23.07 5.34 9.81
N SER A 80 -23.97 4.47 9.35
CA SER A 80 -24.08 4.08 7.94
C SER A 80 -24.31 5.25 6.97
N THR A 81 -25.17 6.21 7.34
CA THR A 81 -25.43 7.41 6.53
C THR A 81 -24.21 8.33 6.44
N VAL A 82 -23.48 8.49 7.55
CA VAL A 82 -22.26 9.32 7.60
C VAL A 82 -21.15 8.65 6.80
N ALA A 83 -20.97 7.34 6.97
CA ALA A 83 -20.00 6.55 6.22
C ALA A 83 -20.26 6.61 4.71
N LEU A 84 -21.52 6.52 4.27
CA LEU A 84 -21.87 6.60 2.85
C LEU A 84 -21.65 8.00 2.29
N ARG A 85 -22.02 9.06 3.04
CA ARG A 85 -21.79 10.44 2.60
C ARG A 85 -20.29 10.77 2.51
N LEU A 86 -19.50 10.42 3.51
CA LEU A 86 -18.06 10.69 3.52
C LEU A 86 -17.27 9.79 2.56
N GLY A 87 -17.75 8.58 2.30
CA GLY A 87 -17.08 7.66 1.36
C GLY A 87 -17.42 7.94 -0.10
N PHE A 88 -18.70 8.17 -0.42
CA PHE A 88 -19.17 8.23 -1.81
C PHE A 88 -19.10 9.63 -2.42
N LEU A 89 -19.54 10.67 -1.71
CA LEU A 89 -19.59 12.02 -2.27
C LEU A 89 -18.17 12.55 -2.58
N PRO A 90 -17.20 12.58 -1.64
CA PRO A 90 -15.85 13.05 -1.95
C PRO A 90 -15.18 12.22 -3.05
N ALA A 91 -15.29 10.88 -3.00
CA ALA A 91 -14.67 10.01 -3.99
C ALA A 91 -15.22 10.19 -5.41
N THR A 92 -16.54 10.41 -5.56
CA THR A 92 -17.14 10.69 -6.87
C THR A 92 -16.74 12.06 -7.41
N PHE A 93 -16.70 13.09 -6.55
CA PHE A 93 -16.20 14.41 -6.95
C PHE A 93 -14.71 14.36 -7.35
N GLU A 94 -13.86 13.69 -6.59
CA GLU A 94 -12.43 13.48 -6.92
C GLU A 94 -12.28 12.74 -8.25
N ALA A 95 -13.05 11.66 -8.46
CA ALA A 95 -13.00 10.89 -9.70
C ALA A 95 -13.43 11.73 -10.92
N VAL A 96 -14.51 12.51 -10.81
CA VAL A 96 -14.97 13.42 -11.88
C VAL A 96 -13.93 14.51 -12.15
N ALA A 97 -13.34 15.09 -11.11
CA ALA A 97 -12.34 16.14 -11.25
C ALA A 97 -11.02 15.67 -11.88
N ILE A 98 -10.61 14.41 -11.66
CA ILE A 98 -9.43 13.82 -12.30
C ILE A 98 -9.73 13.39 -13.75
N ALA A 99 -10.97 13.01 -14.04
CA ALA A 99 -11.37 12.55 -15.37
C ALA A 99 -11.62 13.69 -16.38
N LEU A 100 -11.96 14.90 -15.91
CA LEU A 100 -12.16 16.11 -16.72
C LEU A 100 -10.86 16.91 -16.89
#